data_AF-A0A2L0MZR5-F1
#
_entry.id   AF-A0A2L0MZR5-F1
#
_cell.length_a   1.000
_cell.length_b   1.000
_cell.length_c   1.000
_cell.angle_alpha   90.00
_cell.angle_beta   90.00
_cell.angle_gamma   90.00
#
_symmetry.space_group_name_H-M   'P 1'
#
loop_
_entity.id
_entity.type
_entity.pdbx_description
1 polymer ?
#
loop_
_entity_poly.entity_id
_entity_poly.type
_entity_poly.pdbx_seq_one_letter_code
_entity_poly.pdbx_strand_id
1 'polypeptide(L)'
;MVRGMATTKKYTVTLPEKLAEQIRAQVGPGEFSRYVTQAIERQAERDRLNELVGWWESEYGPVPDEALREAEAERHEHDAWFAAREARVLEQERRAS
;
A
#
# COMPACT_ATOMS: atom_id res chain seq x y z
N MET A 1 17.84 4.30 -22.15
CA MET A 1 17.92 2.84 -22.31
C MET A 1 16.51 2.27 -22.27
N VAL A 2 16.23 1.28 -23.12
CA VAL A 2 14.89 0.82 -23.49
C VAL A 2 14.08 0.38 -22.26
N ARG A 3 12.93 1.04 -22.03
CA ARG A 3 11.85 0.55 -21.18
C ARG A 3 11.28 -0.67 -21.90
N GLY A 4 11.70 -1.86 -21.51
CA GLY A 4 11.24 -3.11 -22.14
C GLY A 4 9.71 -3.15 -22.15
N MET A 5 9.12 -3.44 -23.32
CA MET A 5 7.71 -3.82 -23.41
C MET A 5 7.52 -5.00 -22.46
N ALA A 6 6.70 -4.84 -21.42
CA ALA A 6 6.42 -5.91 -20.46
C ALA A 6 5.78 -7.06 -21.24
N THR A 7 6.55 -8.11 -21.51
CA THR A 7 6.04 -9.30 -22.18
C THR A 7 5.28 -10.11 -21.12
N THR A 8 3.96 -10.12 -21.21
CA THR A 8 3.12 -10.93 -20.33
C THR A 8 3.19 -12.39 -20.74
N LYS A 9 3.58 -13.27 -19.82
CA LYS A 9 3.51 -14.73 -19.98
C LYS A 9 2.31 -15.27 -19.19
N LYS A 10 1.47 -16.07 -19.84
CA LYS A 10 0.34 -16.73 -19.18
C LYS A 10 0.83 -17.88 -18.30
N TYR A 11 0.43 -17.85 -17.04
CA TYR A 11 0.53 -18.96 -16.11
C TYR A 11 -0.88 -19.40 -15.71
N THR A 12 -1.08 -20.68 -15.46
CA THR A 12 -2.37 -21.23 -14.99
C THR A 12 -2.22 -21.59 -13.52
N VAL A 13 -3.15 -21.10 -12.70
CA VAL A 13 -3.24 -21.40 -11.27
C VAL A 13 -4.67 -21.81 -10.93
N THR A 14 -4.83 -22.61 -9.89
CA THR A 14 -6.16 -23.00 -9.37
C THR A 14 -6.53 -22.07 -8.23
N LEU A 15 -7.75 -21.53 -8.25
CA LEU A 15 -8.29 -20.66 -7.21
C LEU A 15 -9.59 -21.25 -6.67
N PRO A 16 -9.95 -21.00 -5.39
CA PRO A 16 -11.27 -21.35 -4.89
C PRO A 16 -12.36 -20.65 -5.72
N GLU A 17 -13.29 -21.43 -6.28
CA GLU A 17 -14.34 -20.94 -7.18
C GLU A 17 -15.12 -19.77 -6.57
N LYS A 18 -15.58 -19.93 -5.33
CA LYS A 18 -16.32 -18.89 -4.59
C LYS A 18 -15.55 -17.57 -4.55
N LEU A 19 -14.23 -17.61 -4.33
CA LEU A 19 -13.40 -16.41 -4.27
C LEU A 19 -13.22 -15.78 -5.65
N ALA A 20 -12.96 -16.59 -6.68
CA ALA A 20 -12.79 -16.10 -8.04
C ALA A 20 -14.06 -15.40 -8.53
N GLU A 21 -15.24 -15.98 -8.30
CA GLU A 21 -16.52 -15.40 -8.70
C GLU A 21 -16.87 -14.13 -7.90
N GLN A 22 -16.57 -14.10 -6.60
CA GLN A 22 -16.72 -12.88 -5.78
C GLN A 22 -15.89 -11.73 -6.34
N ILE A 23 -14.62 -11.98 -6.66
CA ILE A 23 -13.74 -10.95 -7.22
C ILE A 23 -14.24 -10.52 -8.61
N ARG A 24 -14.62 -11.46 -9.49
CA ARG A 24 -15.17 -11.15 -10.82
C ARG A 24 -16.38 -10.23 -10.73
N ALA A 25 -17.29 -10.50 -9.79
CA ALA A 25 -18.46 -9.65 -9.55
C ALA A 25 -18.08 -8.26 -9.03
N GLN A 26 -17.05 -8.14 -8.18
CA GLN A 26 -16.59 -6.86 -7.63
C GLN A 26 -15.89 -5.98 -8.67
N VAL A 27 -15.03 -6.56 -9.52
CA VAL A 27 -14.17 -5.77 -10.43
C VAL A 27 -14.79 -5.54 -11.81
N GLY A 28 -15.80 -6.33 -12.17
CA GLY A 28 -16.48 -6.22 -13.45
C GLY A 28 -15.78 -6.99 -14.60
N PRO A 29 -16.39 -6.97 -15.79
CA PRO A 29 -15.91 -7.75 -16.94
C PRO A 29 -14.54 -7.28 -17.43
N GLY A 30 -13.64 -8.22 -17.73
CA GLY A 30 -12.29 -7.93 -18.24
C GLY A 30 -11.26 -7.54 -17.19
N GLU A 31 -11.67 -7.15 -15.99
CA GLU A 31 -10.78 -6.57 -14.97
C GLU A 31 -10.15 -7.61 -14.04
N PHE A 32 -10.62 -8.86 -14.08
CA PHE A 32 -10.14 -9.93 -13.18
C PHE A 32 -8.62 -10.15 -13.28
N SER A 33 -8.05 -10.17 -14.49
CA SER A 33 -6.61 -10.35 -14.65
C SER A 33 -5.82 -9.19 -14.06
N ARG A 34 -6.29 -7.94 -14.25
CA ARG A 34 -5.64 -6.76 -13.70
C ARG A 34 -5.67 -6.79 -12.17
N TYR A 35 -6.81 -7.14 -11.60
CA TYR A 35 -6.96 -7.30 -10.15
C TYR A 35 -5.96 -8.32 -9.59
N VAL A 36 -5.88 -9.51 -10.20
CA VAL A 36 -4.96 -10.56 -9.77
C VAL A 36 -3.50 -10.13 -9.89
N THR A 37 -3.12 -9.50 -11.01
CA THR A 37 -1.76 -8.95 -11.17
C THR A 37 -1.43 -7.97 -10.05
N GLN A 38 -2.30 -6.98 -9.79
CA GLN A 38 -2.07 -6.00 -8.73
C GLN A 38 -2.02 -6.63 -7.34
N ALA A 39 -2.86 -7.65 -7.07
CA ALA A 39 -2.84 -8.37 -5.80
C ALA A 39 -1.51 -9.12 -5.60
N ILE A 40 -1.00 -9.78 -6.64
CA ILE A 40 0.28 -10.49 -6.60
C ILE A 40 1.44 -9.50 -6.43
N GLU A 41 1.44 -8.38 -7.14
CA GLU A 41 2.47 -7.33 -6.99
C GLU A 41 2.51 -6.79 -5.56
N ARG A 42 1.34 -6.46 -4.98
CA ARG A 42 1.24 -6.00 -3.58
C ARG A 42 1.71 -7.07 -2.61
N GLN A 43 1.38 -8.33 -2.84
CA GLN A 43 1.81 -9.42 -1.96
C GLN A 43 3.32 -9.59 -2.01
N ALA A 44 3.90 -9.63 -3.21
CA ALA A 44 5.35 -9.77 -3.39
C ALA A 44 6.13 -8.61 -2.74
N GLU A 45 5.59 -7.39 -2.81
CA GLU A 45 6.18 -6.24 -2.14
C GLU A 45 6.11 -6.39 -0.61
N ARG A 46 4.95 -6.79 -0.07
CA ARG A 46 4.79 -7.05 1.37
C ARG A 46 5.71 -8.17 1.86
N ASP A 47 5.90 -9.23 1.07
CA ASP A 47 6.78 -10.33 1.42
C ASP A 47 8.23 -9.86 1.54
N ARG A 48 8.71 -9.02 0.61
CA ARG A 48 10.05 -8.41 0.69
C ARG A 48 10.21 -7.48 1.89
N LEU A 49 9.19 -6.67 2.18
CA LEU A 49 9.21 -5.78 3.35
C LEU A 49 9.28 -6.59 4.65
N ASN A 50 8.52 -7.69 4.74
CA ASN A 50 8.56 -8.58 5.89
C ASN A 50 9.90 -9.28 6.04
N GLU A 51 10.53 -9.69 4.94
CA GLU A 51 11.89 -10.25 4.95
C GLU A 51 12.89 -9.24 5.51
N LEU A 52 12.80 -7.98 5.06
CA LEU A 52 13.66 -6.91 5.57
C LEU A 52 13.42 -6.69 7.07
N VAL A 53 12.17 -6.52 7.51
CA VAL A 53 11.82 -6.36 8.93
C VAL A 53 12.36 -7.52 9.76
N GLY A 54 12.17 -8.76 9.31
CA GLY A 54 12.69 -9.95 10.01
C GLY A 54 14.21 -9.95 10.14
N TRP A 55 14.94 -9.45 9.13
CA TRP A 55 16.39 -9.27 9.23
C TRP A 55 16.78 -8.24 10.31
N TRP A 56 16.11 -7.09 10.34
CA TRP A 56 16.33 -6.07 11.38
C TRP A 56 15.99 -6.60 12.79
N GLU A 57 14.85 -7.28 12.95
CA GLU A 57 14.45 -7.85 14.23
C GLU A 57 15.40 -8.96 14.70
N SER A 58 16.00 -9.70 13.76
CA SER A 58 17.03 -10.70 14.08
C SER A 58 18.33 -10.06 14.60
N GLU A 59 18.67 -8.85 14.15
CA GLU A 59 19.90 -8.16 14.56
C GLU A 59 19.70 -7.32 15.83
N TYR A 60 18.54 -6.65 15.96
CA TYR A 60 18.28 -5.65 17.01
C TYR A 60 17.19 -6.04 18.00
N GLY A 61 16.43 -7.11 17.74
CA GLY A 61 15.22 -7.46 18.47
C GLY A 61 13.96 -6.74 17.96
N PRO A 62 12.77 -7.14 18.44
CA PRO A 62 11.51 -6.52 18.06
C PRO A 62 11.42 -5.07 18.55
N VAL A 63 10.66 -4.24 17.85
CA VAL A 63 10.43 -2.85 18.26
C VAL A 63 9.58 -2.83 19.55
N PRO A 64 10.00 -2.11 20.61
CA PRO A 64 9.21 -2.00 21.83
C PRO A 64 7.88 -1.27 21.63
N ASP A 65 6.82 -1.73 22.31
CA ASP A 65 5.48 -1.15 22.20
C ASP A 65 5.43 0.32 22.66
N GLU A 66 6.28 0.74 23.59
CA GLU A 66 6.43 2.14 23.98
C GLU A 66 6.98 3.01 22.86
N ALA A 67 7.98 2.53 22.13
CA ALA A 67 8.58 3.25 21.01
C ALA A 67 7.59 3.40 19.86
N LEU A 68 6.79 2.35 19.59
CA LEU A 68 5.71 2.42 18.60
C LEU A 68 4.65 3.45 18.97
N ARG A 69 4.24 3.51 20.25
CA ARG A 69 3.25 4.49 20.72
C ARG A 69 3.76 5.93 20.64
N GLU A 70 5.02 6.15 20.97
CA GLU A 70 5.66 7.47 20.85
C GLU A 70 5.72 7.91 19.39
N ALA A 71 6.20 7.05 18.49
CA ALA A 71 6.25 7.32 17.06
C ALA A 71 4.87 7.57 16.43
N GLU A 72 3.83 6.85 16.90
CA GLU A 72 2.44 7.06 16.48
C GLU A 72 1.93 8.46 16.90
N ALA A 73 2.24 8.88 18.12
CA ALA A 73 1.87 10.21 18.61
C ALA A 73 2.56 11.32 17.81
N GLU A 74 3.88 11.21 17.58
CA GLU A 74 4.63 12.15 16.75
C GLU A 74 4.07 12.24 15.33
N ARG A 75 3.73 11.10 14.72
CA ARG A 75 3.14 11.10 13.38
C ARG A 75 1.80 11.82 13.35
N HIS A 76 0.94 11.58 14.34
CA HIS A 76 -0.36 12.25 14.43
C HIS A 76 -0.21 13.77 14.61
N GLU A 77 0.77 14.23 15.40
CA GLU A 77 1.09 15.64 15.54
C GLU A 77 1.54 16.26 14.21
N HIS A 78 2.41 15.56 13.47
CA HIS A 78 2.83 16.00 12.14
C HIS A 78 1.64 16.08 11.17
N ASP A 79 0.80 15.06 11.11
CA ASP A 79 -0.39 15.04 10.24
C ASP A 79 -1.34 16.21 10.56
N ALA A 80 -1.57 16.49 11.85
CA ALA A 80 -2.36 17.63 12.28
C ALA A 80 -1.73 18.97 11.88
N TRP A 81 -0.40 19.09 11.97
CA TRP A 81 0.32 20.29 11.53
C TRP A 81 0.16 20.53 10.02
N PHE A 82 0.32 19.49 9.20
CA PHE A 82 0.15 19.58 7.75
C PHE A 82 -1.28 19.96 7.38
N ALA A 83 -2.28 19.30 7.96
CA ALA A 83 -3.69 19.61 7.71
C ALA A 83 -4.05 21.06 8.10
N ALA A 84 -3.57 21.53 9.25
CA ALA A 84 -3.80 22.90 9.69
C ALA A 84 -3.13 23.93 8.76
N ARG A 85 -1.95 23.60 8.21
CA ARG A 85 -1.26 24.45 7.23
C ARG A 85 -2.04 24.55 5.93
N GLU A 86 -2.49 23.43 5.39
CA GLU A 86 -3.30 23.39 4.16
C GLU A 86 -4.60 24.19 4.32
N ALA A 87 -5.31 24.02 5.45
CA ALA A 87 -6.52 24.77 5.74
C ALA A 87 -6.28 26.30 5.80
N ARG A 88 -5.15 26.73 6.34
CA ARG A 88 -4.76 28.16 6.37
C ARG A 88 -4.50 28.71 4.97
N VAL A 89 -3.87 27.94 4.09
CA VAL A 89 -3.63 28.35 2.69
C VAL A 89 -4.97 28.52 1.97
N LEU A 90 -5.86 27.54 2.06
CA LEU A 90 -7.17 27.58 1.41
C LEU A 90 -8.06 28.73 1.90
N GLU A 91 -8.05 29.03 3.20
CA GLU A 91 -8.82 30.16 3.74
C GLU A 91 -8.26 31.53 3.31
N GLN A 92 -6.94 31.65 3.10
CA GLN A 92 -6.34 32.87 2.55
C GLN A 92 -6.75 33.07 1.08
N GLU A 93 -6.74 32.01 0.28
CA GLU A 93 -7.18 32.05 -1.12
C GLU A 93 -8.67 32.41 -1.24
N ARG A 94 -9.53 31.85 -0.37
CA ARG A 94 -10.96 32.16 -0.33
C ARG A 94 -11.25 33.62 0.05
N ARG A 95 -10.40 34.23 0.89
CA ARG A 95 -10.52 35.64 1.29
C ARG A 95 -9.96 36.61 0.24
N ALA A 96 -9.09 36.13 -0.64
CA ALA A 96 -8.49 36.92 -1.71
C ALA A 96 -9.32 36.94 -3.01
N SER A 97 -10.39 36.14 -3.07
CA SER A 97 -11.38 36.10 -4.17
C SER A 97 -12.68 36.81 -3.81
#